data_AF-A0A484VGD6-F1
#
_entry.id   AF-A0A484VGD6-F1
#
_cell.length_a   1.000
_cell.length_b   1.000
_cell.length_c   1.000
_cell.angle_alpha   90.00
_cell.angle_beta   90.00
_cell.angle_gamma   90.00
#
_symmetry.space_group_name_H-M   'P 1'
#
loop_
_entity.id
_entity.type
_entity.pdbx_description
1 polymer ?
#
loop_
_entity_poly.entity_id
_entity_poly.type
_entity_poly.pdbx_seq_one_letter_code
_entity_poly.pdbx_strand_id
1 'polypeptide(L)' 'MDRTPTSPRLHLLPVSLRTANAFVLSHHRHHRPVQGAKFALAVTLSDSDVIRSVAIVGRPVAQHLDDG' A
#
# COMPACT_ATOMS: atom_id res chain seq x y z
N MET A 1 -26.20 -3.54 -26.90
CA MET A 1 -24.76 -3.30 -27.10
C MET A 1 -24.14 -3.24 -25.72
N ASP A 2 -23.61 -4.36 -25.26
CA ASP A 2 -23.14 -4.52 -23.89
C ASP A 2 -21.69 -4.01 -23.80
N ARG A 3 -21.49 -2.80 -23.27
CA ARG A 3 -20.15 -2.27 -22.98
C ARG A 3 -19.79 -2.73 -21.59
N THR A 4 -19.29 -3.94 -21.44
CA THR A 4 -18.68 -4.37 -20.17
C THR A 4 -17.48 -3.45 -19.92
N PRO A 5 -17.45 -2.65 -18.84
CA PRO A 5 -16.29 -1.82 -18.57
C PRO A 5 -15.11 -2.73 -18.25
N THR A 6 -14.10 -2.73 -19.10
CA THR A 6 -12.83 -3.41 -18.82
C THR A 6 -12.22 -2.73 -17.60
N SER A 7 -12.34 -3.35 -16.44
CA SER A 7 -11.73 -2.82 -15.22
C SER A 7 -10.21 -2.81 -15.41
N PRO A 8 -9.52 -1.72 -15.06
CA PRO A 8 -8.07 -1.65 -15.19
C PRO A 8 -7.42 -2.75 -14.34
N ARG A 9 -6.42 -3.43 -14.91
CA ARG A 9 -5.66 -4.44 -14.16
C ARG A 9 -4.72 -3.73 -13.17
N LEU A 10 -4.70 -4.26 -11.95
CA LEU A 10 -3.91 -3.74 -10.82
C LEU A 10 -2.82 -4.74 -10.46
N HIS A 11 -1.62 -4.23 -10.20
CA HIS A 11 -0.49 -5.03 -9.70
C HIS A 11 -0.19 -4.64 -8.25
N LEU A 12 0.05 -5.65 -7.42
CA LEU A 12 0.50 -5.51 -6.04
C LEU A 12 2.00 -5.77 -5.98
N LEU A 13 2.73 -4.88 -5.33
CA LEU A 13 4.17 -5.02 -5.13
C LEU A 13 4.58 -4.67 -3.70
N PRO A 14 5.58 -5.37 -3.15
CA PRO A 14 6.19 -4.97 -1.89
C PRO A 14 6.91 -3.63 -2.05
N VAL A 15 6.79 -2.76 -1.03
CA VAL A 15 7.51 -1.48 -0.99
C VAL A 15 8.11 -1.24 0.38
N SER A 16 9.13 -0.39 0.44
CA SER A 16 9.72 0.01 1.72
C SER A 16 8.73 0.85 2.54
N LEU A 17 8.82 0.78 3.88
CA LEU A 17 8.06 1.65 4.77
C LEU A 17 8.33 3.13 4.49
N ARG A 18 9.56 3.49 4.10
CA ARG A 18 9.92 4.85 3.69
C ARG A 18 9.12 5.32 2.48
N THR A 19 9.02 4.50 1.43
CA THR A 19 8.25 4.79 0.22
C THR A 19 6.77 4.93 0.54
N ALA A 20 6.22 4.02 1.35
CA ALA A 20 4.82 4.07 1.74
C ALA A 20 4.49 5.33 2.56
N ASN A 21 5.34 5.70 3.53
CA ASN A 21 5.18 6.92 4.30
C ASN A 21 5.30 8.19 3.43
N ALA A 22 6.19 8.22 2.44
CA ALA A 22 6.28 9.33 1.49
C ALA A 22 4.99 9.48 0.67
N PHE A 23 4.36 8.37 0.28
CA PHE A 23 3.04 8.39 -0.37
C PHE A 23 1.96 8.93 0.57
N VAL A 24 1.93 8.46 1.83
CA VAL A 24 0.96 8.94 2.83
C VAL A 24 1.10 10.44 3.08
N LEU A 25 2.33 10.94 3.25
CA LEU A 25 2.60 12.36 3.46
C LEU A 25 2.14 13.25 2.31
N SER A 26 2.32 12.77 1.08
CA SER A 26 1.94 13.54 -0.12
C SER A 26 0.43 13.53 -0.40
N HIS A 27 -0.29 12.48 0.02
CA HIS A 27 -1.71 12.31 -0.32
C HIS A 27 -2.68 12.50 0.85
N HIS A 28 -2.24 12.33 2.10
CA HIS A 28 -3.09 12.41 3.29
C HIS A 28 -2.66 13.53 4.24
N ARG A 29 -3.38 14.65 4.19
CA ARG A 29 -3.11 15.85 5.00
C ARG A 29 -3.19 15.68 6.52
N HIS A 30 -3.81 14.60 7.02
CA HIS A 30 -4.03 14.38 8.46
C HIS A 30 -3.22 13.22 9.03
N HIS A 31 -2.68 12.34 8.18
CA HIS A 31 -2.01 11.13 8.65
C HIS A 31 -0.52 11.41 8.81
N ARG A 32 0.00 11.16 10.01
CA ARG A 32 1.45 11.22 10.26
C ARG A 32 2.12 9.93 9.76
N PRO A 33 3.40 10.00 9.36
CA PRO A 33 4.18 8.82 9.03
C PRO A 33 4.17 7.79 10.16
N VAL A 34 4.11 6.52 9.79
CA VAL A 34 4.16 5.40 10.73
C VAL A 34 5.62 5.08 11.06
N GLN A 35 5.95 4.82 12.32
CA GLN A 35 7.33 4.56 12.77
C GLN A 35 7.76 3.10 12.53
N GLY A 36 6.84 2.15 12.54
CA GLY A 36 7.13 0.73 12.38
C GLY A 36 6.01 0.01 11.64
N ALA A 37 6.38 -1.02 10.88
CA ALA A 37 5.48 -1.89 10.14
C ALA A 37 6.09 -3.29 10.04
N LYS A 38 5.23 -4.29 9.86
CA LYS A 38 5.65 -5.64 9.49
C LYS A 38 5.98 -5.72 8.01
N PHE A 39 5.09 -5.18 7.17
CA PHE A 39 5.32 -5.03 5.74
C PHE A 39 4.47 -3.87 5.18
N ALA A 40 4.80 -3.46 3.96
CA ALA A 40 4.01 -2.50 3.20
C ALA A 40 3.88 -2.94 1.75
N LEU A 41 2.72 -2.65 1.15
CA LEU A 41 2.39 -2.95 -0.24
C LEU A 41 1.99 -1.67 -0.97
N ALA A 42 2.30 -1.60 -2.26
CA ALA A 42 1.77 -0.60 -3.16
C ALA A 42 0.91 -1.25 -4.25
N VAL A 43 -0.03 -0.47 -4.78
CA VAL A 43 -0.83 -0.82 -5.95
C VAL A 43 -0.40 0.06 -7.11
N THR A 44 -0.16 -0.55 -8.27
CA THR A 44 0.05 0.15 -9.55
C THR A 44 -0.94 -0.33 -10.60
N LEU A 45 -1.02 0.37 -11.73
CA LEU A 45 -1.68 -0.17 -12.91
C LEU A 45 -0.73 -1.14 -13.62
N SER A 46 -1.25 -2.16 -14.29
CA SER A 46 -0.40 -3.14 -14.99
C SER A 46 0.57 -2.53 -16.00
N ASP A 47 0.20 -1.40 -16.61
CA ASP A 47 0.98 -0.74 -17.67
C ASP A 47 1.74 0.50 -17.16
N SER A 48 1.92 0.65 -15.85
CA SER A 48 2.57 1.82 -15.26
C SER A 48 3.20 1.53 -13.90
N ASP A 49 4.39 2.07 -13.66
CA ASP A 49 5.06 1.99 -12.35
C ASP A 49 4.59 3.06 -11.35
N VAL A 50 3.54 3.82 -11.69
CA VAL A 50 3.01 4.87 -10.82
C VAL A 50 2.16 4.26 -9.71
N ILE A 51 2.60 4.46 -8.46
CA ILE A 51 1.87 4.04 -7.26
C ILE A 51 0.54 4.81 -7.18
N ARG A 52 -0.56 4.07 -7.04
CA ARG A 52 -1.92 4.60 -6.88
C ARG A 52 -2.41 4.59 -5.44
N SER A 53 -1.94 3.63 -4.65
CA SER A 53 -2.25 3.52 -3.24
C SER A 53 -1.21 2.68 -2.51
N VAL A 54 -1.19 2.79 -1.18
CA VAL A 54 -0.33 1.99 -0.31
C VAL A 54 -1.12 1.40 0.85
N ALA A 55 -0.69 0.24 1.31
CA ALA A 55 -1.12 -0.37 2.56
C ALA A 55 0.10 -0.57 3.46
N ILE A 56 0.01 -0.13 4.72
CA ILE A 56 1.04 -0.29 5.73
C ILE A 56 0.46 -1.15 6.84
N VAL A 57 1.05 -2.32 7.08
CA VAL A 57 0.53 -3.29 8.06
C VAL A 57 1.46 -3.34 9.26
N GLY A 58 0.92 -3.02 10.45
CA GLY A 58 1.65 -3.09 11.72
C GLY A 58 1.86 -4.52 12.21
N ARG A 59 2.66 -4.68 13.26
CA ARG A 59 2.73 -5.97 13.98
C ARG A 59 1.45 -6.17 14.82
N PRO A 60 1.04 -7.42 15.09
CA PRO A 60 -0.04 -7.70 16.03
C PRO A 60 0.20 -7.06 17.39
N VAL A 61 -0.90 -6.70 18.08
CA VAL A 61 -0.83 -6.13 19.44
C VAL A 61 -0.21 -7.13 20.41
N ALA A 62 -0.59 -8.40 20.33
CA ALA A 62 0.02 -9.49 21.08
C ALA A 62 1.31 -9.97 20.38
N GLN A 63 2.41 -9.22 20.53
CA GLN A 63 3.68 -9.51 19.84
C GLN A 63 4.23 -10.92 20.07
N HIS A 64 3.95 -11.52 21.23
CA HIS A 64 4.35 -12.91 21.54
C HIS A 64 3.68 -13.95 20.62
N LEU A 65 2.60 -13.60 19.94
CA LEU A 65 1.87 -14.46 19.01
C LEU A 65 2.18 -14.11 17.54
N ASP A 66 3.26 -13.35 17.30
CA ASP A 66 3.60 -12.95 15.94
C ASP A 66 4.31 -14.09 15.19
N ASP A 67 3.58 -14.83 14.37
CA ASP A 67 4.03 -16.06 13.69
C ASP A 67 4.32 -15.89 12.19
N GLY A 68 3.85 -14.82 11.54
CA GLY A 68 4.03 -14.64 10.09
C GLY A 68 3.50 -13.34 9.53
#